data_AF-A0A067FRP5-F1
#
_entry.id   AF-A0A067FRP5-F1
#
_cell.length_a   1.000
_cell.length_b   1.000
_cell.length_c   1.000
_cell.angle_alpha   90.00
_cell.angle_beta   90.00
_cell.angle_gamma   90.00
#
_symmetry.space_group_name_H-M   'P 1'
#
loop_
_entity.id
_entity.type
_entity.pdbx_description
1 polymer ?
#
loop_
_entity_poly.entity_id
_entity_poly.type
_entity_poly.pdbx_seq_one_letter_code
_entity_poly.pdbx_strand_id
1 'polypeptide(L)'
;LEMINNPHYLYRMTILRAISLLAPVMGSEITCSRLLPVVINASKDRVPNIKFNVAKVLQSLIPIVDQSMVEKTIRPCLVELTEDPDVDVRFFATQAIQSIDHVMMSS
;
A
#
# COMPACT_ATOMS: atom_id res chain seq x y z
N LEU A 1 -7.90 -5.33 13.67
CA LEU A 1 -6.90 -4.37 13.14
C LEU A 1 -5.87 -3.94 14.18
N GLU A 2 -6.16 -4.03 15.49
CA GLU A 2 -5.24 -3.64 16.59
C GLU A 2 -3.84 -4.27 16.52
N MET A 3 -3.71 -5.47 15.95
CA MET A 3 -2.43 -6.17 15.80
C MET A 3 -1.43 -5.45 14.89
N ILE A 4 -1.85 -4.48 14.08
CA ILE A 4 -0.92 -3.71 13.24
C ILE A 4 -0.01 -2.79 14.05
N ASN A 5 -0.34 -2.51 15.31
CA ASN A 5 0.53 -1.73 16.20
C ASN A 5 1.39 -2.61 17.11
N ASN A 6 1.35 -3.95 16.92
CA ASN A 6 2.11 -4.87 17.76
C ASN A 6 3.62 -4.62 17.57
N PRO A 7 4.44 -4.62 18.65
CA PRO A 7 5.89 -4.41 18.55
C PRO A 7 6.57 -5.42 17.62
N HIS A 8 6.03 -6.63 17.53
CA HIS A 8 6.55 -7.71 16.71
C HIS A 8 6.11 -7.54 15.25
N TYR A 9 7.09 -7.25 14.39
CA TYR A 9 6.84 -6.88 12.99
C TYR A 9 6.20 -8.01 12.15
N LEU A 10 6.37 -9.28 12.55
CA LEU A 10 5.72 -10.40 11.86
C LEU A 10 4.19 -10.31 11.88
N TYR A 11 3.58 -9.84 12.97
CA TYR A 11 2.12 -9.65 12.99
C TYR A 11 1.69 -8.56 12.02
N ARG A 12 2.47 -7.48 11.91
CA ARG A 12 2.21 -6.38 10.97
C ARG A 12 2.35 -6.87 9.52
N MET A 13 3.36 -7.69 9.22
CA MET A 13 3.50 -8.39 7.93
C MET A 13 2.29 -9.28 7.62
N THR A 14 1.82 -10.07 8.58
CA THR A 14 0.64 -10.94 8.40
C THR A 14 -0.60 -10.11 8.08
N ILE A 15 -0.80 -8.97 8.75
CA ILE A 15 -1.93 -8.08 8.47
C ILE A 15 -1.85 -7.49 7.07
N LEU A 16 -0.68 -7.01 6.63
CA LEU A 16 -0.51 -6.50 5.27
C LEU A 16 -0.85 -7.57 4.21
N ARG A 17 -0.40 -8.80 4.43
CA ARG A 17 -0.72 -9.93 3.55
C ARG A 17 -2.21 -10.30 3.58
N ALA A 18 -2.84 -10.25 4.74
CA ALA A 18 -4.28 -10.49 4.84
C ALA A 18 -5.06 -9.43 4.06
N ILE A 19 -4.66 -8.15 4.16
CA ILE A 19 -5.29 -7.05 3.42
C ILE A 19 -5.19 -7.27 1.90
N SER A 20 -4.02 -7.64 1.37
CA SER A 20 -3.87 -7.88 -0.08
C SER A 20 -4.75 -9.02 -0.60
N LEU A 21 -5.04 -10.01 0.25
CA LEU A 21 -5.92 -11.14 -0.11
C LEU A 21 -7.40 -10.81 0.02
N LEU A 22 -7.78 -9.96 0.98
CA LEU A 22 -9.17 -9.63 1.26
C LEU A 22 -9.70 -8.49 0.39
N ALA A 23 -8.87 -7.50 0.05
CA ALA A 23 -9.32 -6.31 -0.67
C ALA A 23 -10.09 -6.61 -1.98
N PRO A 24 -9.66 -7.57 -2.83
CA PRO A 24 -10.42 -7.91 -4.05
C PRO A 24 -11.82 -8.48 -3.76
N VAL A 25 -12.01 -9.10 -2.60
CA VAL A 25 -13.26 -9.75 -2.20
C VAL A 25 -14.21 -8.78 -1.47
N MET A 26 -13.66 -7.77 -0.80
CA MET A 26 -14.44 -6.79 -0.04
C MET A 26 -14.98 -5.62 -0.90
N GLY A 27 -14.46 -5.45 -2.11
CA GLY A 27 -14.85 -4.39 -3.04
C GLY A 27 -14.28 -3.01 -2.69
N SER A 28 -14.48 -2.04 -3.58
CA SER A 28 -13.90 -0.69 -3.51
C SER A 28 -14.27 0.05 -2.21
N GLU A 29 -15.55 0.06 -1.83
CA GLU A 29 -16.05 0.84 -0.69
C GLU A 29 -15.38 0.42 0.64
N ILE A 30 -15.36 -0.88 0.93
CA ILE A 30 -14.75 -1.39 2.16
C ILE A 30 -13.23 -1.25 2.10
N THR A 31 -12.64 -1.50 0.93
CA THR A 31 -11.18 -1.34 0.73
C THR A 31 -10.77 0.09 1.04
N CYS A 32 -11.47 1.10 0.51
CA CYS A 32 -11.16 2.51 0.72
C CYS A 32 -11.41 2.96 2.16
N SER A 33 -12.54 2.58 2.76
CA SER A 33 -12.96 3.09 4.08
C SER A 33 -12.30 2.37 5.26
N ARG A 34 -11.86 1.11 5.10
CA ARG A 34 -11.37 0.28 6.22
C ARG A 34 -9.96 -0.24 6.03
N LEU A 35 -9.59 -0.67 4.83
CA LEU A 35 -8.32 -1.35 4.59
C LEU A 35 -7.20 -0.38 4.20
N LEU A 36 -7.47 0.54 3.28
CA LEU A 36 -6.50 1.52 2.80
C LEU A 36 -5.90 2.38 3.93
N PRO A 37 -6.68 2.91 4.91
CA PRO A 37 -6.11 3.70 6.00
C PRO A 37 -5.08 2.92 6.83
N VAL A 38 -5.28 1.61 6.98
CA VAL A 38 -4.39 0.71 7.71
C VAL A 38 -3.06 0.55 6.96
N VAL A 39 -3.12 0.39 5.64
CA VAL A 39 -1.94 0.29 4.77
C VAL A 39 -1.16 1.62 4.75
N ILE A 40 -1.86 2.75 4.65
CA ILE A 40 -1.25 4.09 4.69
C ILE A 40 -0.55 4.33 6.02
N ASN A 41 -1.17 3.97 7.15
CA ASN A 41 -0.50 4.08 8.46
C ASN A 41 0.76 3.21 8.55
N ALA A 42 0.72 1.99 7.98
CA ALA A 42 1.88 1.10 7.95
C ALA A 42 3.05 1.63 7.09
N SER A 43 2.83 2.59 6.18
CA SER A 43 3.91 3.24 5.42
C SER A 43 4.93 3.96 6.32
N LYS A 44 4.54 4.29 7.56
CA LYS A 44 5.38 4.99 8.54
C LYS A 44 6.13 4.05 9.48
N ASP A 45 6.10 2.74 9.23
CA ASP A 45 6.77 1.75 10.07
C ASP A 45 8.30 1.92 10.07
N ARG A 46 8.93 1.76 11.22
CA ARG A 46 10.39 1.83 11.33
C ARG A 46 11.13 0.70 10.60
N VAL A 47 10.46 -0.40 10.30
CA VAL A 47 11.05 -1.59 9.67
C VAL A 47 10.90 -1.48 8.15
N PRO A 48 12.00 -1.40 7.37
CA PRO A 48 11.93 -1.28 5.91
C PRO A 48 11.13 -2.40 5.23
N ASN A 49 11.21 -3.62 5.78
CA ASN A 49 10.43 -4.76 5.28
C ASN A 49 8.91 -4.51 5.30
N ILE A 50 8.40 -3.81 6.31
CA ILE A 50 6.99 -3.43 6.35
C ILE A 50 6.70 -2.41 5.25
N LYS A 51 7.53 -1.38 5.12
CA LYS A 51 7.36 -0.29 4.15
C LYS A 51 7.37 -0.76 2.70
N PHE A 52 8.30 -1.63 2.30
CA PHE A 52 8.30 -2.12 0.92
C PHE A 52 7.11 -3.06 0.66
N ASN A 53 6.64 -3.79 1.67
CA ASN A 53 5.40 -4.58 1.52
C ASN A 53 4.16 -3.66 1.44
N VAL A 54 4.16 -2.50 2.11
CA VAL A 54 3.13 -1.48 1.90
C VAL A 54 3.09 -1.04 0.44
N ALA A 55 4.24 -0.76 -0.19
CA ALA A 55 4.27 -0.40 -1.61
C ALA A 55 3.66 -1.48 -2.51
N LYS A 56 3.99 -2.77 -2.26
CA LYS A 56 3.41 -3.92 -2.99
C LYS A 56 1.89 -4.04 -2.79
N VAL A 57 1.42 -3.86 -1.56
CA VAL A 57 -0.02 -3.89 -1.26
C VAL A 57 -0.72 -2.75 -1.96
N LEU A 58 -0.21 -1.52 -1.84
CA LEU A 58 -0.76 -0.35 -2.53
C LEU A 58 -0.86 -0.55 -4.05
N GLN A 59 0.17 -1.14 -4.68
CA GLN A 59 0.12 -1.52 -6.09
C GLN A 59 -1.05 -2.46 -6.40
N SER A 60 -1.27 -3.49 -5.57
CA SER A 60 -2.38 -4.43 -5.75
C SER A 60 -3.77 -3.82 -5.54
N LEU A 61 -3.87 -2.69 -4.85
CA LEU A 61 -5.13 -1.99 -4.62
C LEU A 61 -5.54 -1.06 -5.78
N ILE A 62 -4.59 -0.65 -6.63
CA ILE A 62 -4.84 0.24 -7.78
C ILE A 62 -6.05 -0.19 -8.61
N PRO A 63 -6.20 -1.45 -9.05
CA PRO A 63 -7.35 -1.86 -9.87
C PRO A 63 -8.68 -2.01 -9.09
N ILE A 64 -8.66 -1.87 -7.76
CA ILE A 64 -9.82 -2.12 -6.88
C ILE A 64 -10.48 -0.81 -6.47
N VAL A 65 -9.69 0.25 -6.28
CA VAL A 65 -10.16 1.54 -5.78
C VAL A 65 -10.40 2.53 -6.91
N ASP A 66 -11.20 3.56 -6.64
CA ASP A 66 -11.49 4.59 -7.64
C ASP A 66 -10.26 5.46 -7.92
N GLN A 67 -10.16 6.00 -9.14
CA GLN A 67 -9.05 6.87 -9.57
C GLN A 67 -8.80 8.04 -8.61
N SER A 68 -9.85 8.58 -7.99
CA SER A 68 -9.70 9.67 -7.01
C SER A 68 -8.88 9.25 -5.79
N MET A 69 -9.03 8.00 -5.33
CA MET A 69 -8.25 7.46 -4.20
C MET A 69 -6.82 7.15 -4.61
N VAL A 70 -6.62 6.70 -5.85
CA VAL A 70 -5.28 6.50 -6.41
C VAL A 70 -4.50 7.81 -6.38
N GLU A 71 -5.07 8.89 -6.93
CA GLU A 71 -4.37 10.18 -7.06
C GLU A 71 -4.24 10.95 -5.74
N LYS A 72 -5.26 10.92 -4.88
CA LYS A 72 -5.26 11.71 -3.63
C LYS A 72 -4.59 11.02 -2.45
N THR A 73 -4.40 9.70 -2.50
CA THR A 73 -3.95 8.94 -1.33
C THR A 73 -2.82 7.96 -1.67
N ILE A 74 -3.00 7.10 -2.66
CA ILE A 74 -2.00 6.07 -2.98
C ILE A 74 -0.74 6.70 -3.57
N ARG A 75 -0.87 7.50 -4.63
CA ARG A 75 0.27 8.12 -5.33
C ARG A 75 1.12 8.99 -4.39
N PRO A 76 0.56 9.91 -3.58
CA PRO A 76 1.36 10.69 -2.63
C PRO A 76 2.12 9.81 -1.63
N CYS A 77 1.48 8.77 -1.08
CA CYS A 77 2.14 7.83 -0.17
C CYS A 77 3.30 7.09 -0.85
N LEU A 78 3.14 6.67 -2.10
CA LEU A 78 4.22 6.02 -2.84
C LEU A 78 5.37 6.98 -3.14
N VAL A 79 5.08 8.23 -3.50
CA VAL A 79 6.11 9.27 -3.72
C VAL A 79 6.91 9.51 -2.45
N GLU A 80 6.28 9.54 -1.27
CA GLU A 80 7.05 9.64 -0.02
C GLU A 80 7.95 8.42 0.21
N LEU A 81 7.53 7.22 -0.20
CA LEU A 81 8.34 6.01 -0.09
C LEU A 81 9.49 5.94 -1.12
N THR A 82 9.45 6.70 -2.22
CA THR A 82 10.59 6.78 -3.15
C THR A 82 11.79 7.50 -2.56
N GLU A 83 11.59 8.26 -1.49
CA GLU A 83 12.64 8.99 -0.78
C GLU A 83 13.17 8.23 0.46
N ASP A 84 12.71 7.00 0.70
CA ASP A 84 13.12 6.22 1.88
C ASP A 84 14.62 5.83 1.79
N PRO A 85 15.38 5.82 2.91
CA PRO A 85 16.78 5.42 2.92
C PRO A 85 17.02 3.96 2.46
N ASP A 86 16.04 3.07 2.62
CA ASP A 86 16.15 1.68 2.19
C ASP A 86 15.89 1.50 0.69
N VAL A 87 16.80 0.78 0.00
CA VAL A 87 16.75 0.61 -1.45
C VAL A 87 15.55 -0.19 -1.93
N ASP A 88 15.11 -1.20 -1.18
CA ASP A 88 13.96 -2.02 -1.56
C ASP A 88 12.67 -1.22 -1.45
N VAL A 89 12.56 -0.38 -0.41
CA VAL A 89 11.42 0.53 -0.26
C VAL A 89 11.30 1.45 -1.48
N ARG A 90 12.39 2.11 -1.89
CA ARG A 90 12.40 2.97 -3.08
C ARG A 90 12.08 2.21 -4.36
N PHE A 91 12.65 1.02 -4.53
CA PHE A 91 12.45 0.19 -5.71
C PHE A 91 10.98 -0.19 -5.88
N PHE A 92 10.36 -0.75 -4.84
CA PHE A 92 8.96 -1.19 -4.93
C PHE A 92 7.98 -0.02 -4.99
N ALA A 93 8.27 1.11 -4.35
CA ALA A 93 7.47 2.32 -4.49
C ALA A 93 7.49 2.87 -5.92
N THR A 94 8.67 2.93 -6.54
CA THR A 94 8.83 3.37 -7.94
C THR A 94 8.09 2.44 -8.90
N GLN A 95 8.21 1.12 -8.70
CA GLN A 95 7.50 0.12 -9.50
C GLN A 95 5.97 0.28 -9.39
N ALA A 96 5.46 0.57 -8.19
CA ALA A 96 4.05 0.80 -7.96
C ALA A 96 3.56 2.08 -8.66
N ILE A 97 4.33 3.17 -8.65
CA ILE A 97 4.00 4.41 -9.38
C ILE A 97 3.92 4.15 -10.90
N GLN A 98 4.92 3.45 -11.46
CA GLN A 98 4.91 3.08 -12.88
C GLN A 98 3.65 2.28 -13.25
N SER A 99 3.19 1.41 -12.35
CA SER A 99 1.95 0.66 -12.53
C SER A 99 0.72 1.56 -12.63
N ILE A 100 0.67 2.68 -11.88
CA ILE A 100 -0.43 3.64 -11.99
C ILE A 100 -0.40 4.28 -13.38
N ASP A 101 0.76 4.73 -13.82
CA ASP A 101 0.92 5.44 -15.08
C ASP A 101 0.57 4.54 -16.27
N HIS A 102 0.96 3.26 -16.22
CA HIS A 102 0.56 2.26 -17.22
C HIS A 102 -0.96 2.07 -17.30
N VAL A 103 -1.65 1.97 -16.16
CA VAL A 103 -3.12 1.82 -16.13
C VAL A 103 -3.80 3.05 -16.76
N MET A 104 -3.33 4.25 -16.43
CA MET A 104 -3.87 5.50 -16.95
C MET A 104 -3.65 5.70 -18.45
N MET A 105 -2.56 5.18 -19.01
CA MET A 105 -2.31 5.22 -20.46
C MET A 105 -3.15 4.21 -21.26
N SER A 106 -3.69 3.18 -20.58
CA SER A 106 -4.47 2.10 -21.19
C SER A 106 -5.99 2.25 -21.06
N SER A 107 -6.45 3.26 -20.31
CA SER A 107 -7.86 3.58 -20.06
C SER A 107 -8.34 4.73 -20.94
#